data_AF-A0A177G7T5-F1
#
_entry.id   AF-A0A177G7T5-F1
#
_cell.length_a   1.000
_cell.length_b   1.000
_cell.length_c   1.000
_cell.angle_alpha   90.00
_cell.angle_beta   90.00
_cell.angle_gamma   90.00
#
_symmetry.space_group_name_H-M   'P 1'
#
loop_
_entity.id
_entity.type
_entity.pdbx_description
1 polymer ?
#
loop_
_entity_poly.entity_id
_entity_poly.type
_entity_poly.pdbx_seq_one_letter_code
_entity_poly.pdbx_strand_id
1 'polypeptide(L)'
;MSEEGAGEWKDRLLPLPSFLLSEEETGTPADWLAGLRLTGHFLARDAFGQRHRPLPAARERLVDRVARLAGQPNEAADEEGD
;
A
#
# COMPACT_ATOMS: atom_id res chain seq x y z
N MET A 1 7.28 14.46 4.57
CA MET A 1 6.86 15.04 5.87
C MET A 1 7.09 13.96 6.92
N SER A 2 7.86 14.24 7.96
CA SER A 2 8.10 13.30 9.07
C SER A 2 6.86 13.21 9.96
N GLU A 3 6.70 12.10 10.70
CA GLU A 3 5.55 11.84 11.60
C GLU A 3 5.26 12.99 12.59
N GLU A 4 6.29 13.71 13.02
CA GLU A 4 6.18 14.87 13.94
C GLU A 4 5.51 16.11 13.31
N GLY A 5 5.49 16.23 11.97
CA GLY A 5 4.93 17.39 11.27
C GLY A 5 3.52 17.19 10.70
N ALA A 6 2.90 16.02 10.93
CA ALA A 6 1.69 15.62 10.21
C ALA A 6 0.38 16.18 10.79
N GLY A 7 0.37 16.74 12.01
CA GLY A 7 -0.82 17.33 12.61
C GLY A 7 -2.03 16.38 12.57
N GLU A 8 -3.18 16.84 12.09
CA GLU A 8 -4.40 16.03 11.91
C GLU A 8 -4.29 14.88 10.90
N TRP A 9 -3.22 14.83 10.09
CA TRP A 9 -3.00 13.78 9.08
C TRP A 9 -2.22 12.60 9.62
N LYS A 10 -1.78 12.65 10.89
CA LYS A 10 -0.95 11.63 11.52
C LYS A 10 -1.61 10.24 11.45
N ASP A 11 -2.92 10.16 11.68
CA ASP A 11 -3.68 8.90 11.62
C ASP A 11 -3.93 8.40 10.19
N ARG A 12 -3.66 9.24 9.18
CA ARG A 12 -3.78 8.93 7.75
C ARG A 12 -2.43 8.72 7.08
N LEU A 13 -1.33 8.81 7.84
CA LEU A 13 0.00 8.54 7.32
C LEU A 13 0.13 7.04 7.05
N LEU A 14 0.30 6.70 5.78
CA LEU A 14 0.73 5.39 5.40
C LEU A 14 2.25 5.30 5.69
N PRO A 15 2.72 4.25 6.38
CA PRO A 15 4.13 4.11 6.70
C PRO A 15 4.94 4.14 5.41
N LEU A 16 6.01 4.95 5.39
CA LEU A 16 6.93 5.05 4.26
C LEU A 16 8.03 4.01 4.44
N PRO A 17 8.04 2.91 3.65
CA PRO A 17 9.07 1.90 3.77
C PRO A 17 10.42 2.46 3.36
N SER A 18 11.45 2.13 4.12
CA SER A 18 12.81 2.66 3.95
C SER A 18 13.46 2.24 2.61
N PHE A 19 13.08 1.10 2.04
CA PHE A 19 13.52 0.69 0.69
C PHE A 19 13.05 1.63 -0.44
N LEU A 20 12.07 2.51 -0.20
CA LEU A 20 11.70 3.54 -1.17
C LEU A 20 12.63 4.76 -1.12
N LEU A 21 13.49 4.85 -0.10
CA LEU A 21 14.43 5.96 0.11
C LEU A 21 15.88 5.59 -0.22
N SER A 22 16.22 4.30 -0.24
CA SER A 22 17.56 3.81 -0.53
C SER A 22 17.52 2.57 -1.42
N GLU A 23 18.29 2.59 -2.51
CA GLU A 23 18.46 1.45 -3.41
C GLU A 23 19.23 0.29 -2.77
N GLU A 24 19.95 0.55 -1.68
CA GLU A 24 20.73 -0.44 -0.93
C GLU A 24 19.83 -1.31 -0.04
N GLU A 25 18.62 -0.84 0.25
CA GLU A 25 17.67 -1.56 1.07
C GLU A 25 16.73 -2.40 0.22
N THR A 26 16.68 -3.70 0.50
CA THR A 26 15.72 -4.61 -0.15
C THR A 26 14.37 -4.60 0.57
N GLY A 27 14.34 -4.31 1.87
CA GLY A 27 13.14 -4.41 2.71
C GLY A 27 12.71 -5.86 3.00
N THR A 28 11.76 -6.02 3.92
CA THR A 28 11.10 -7.29 4.24
C THR A 28 9.78 -7.44 3.49
N PRO A 29 9.17 -8.64 3.43
CA PRO A 29 7.83 -8.80 2.90
C PRO A 29 6.77 -7.90 3.55
N ALA A 30 6.93 -7.57 4.84
CA ALA A 30 6.04 -6.63 5.53
C ALA A 30 6.23 -5.19 5.01
N ASP A 31 7.49 -4.79 4.77
CA ASP A 31 7.79 -3.50 4.15
C ASP A 31 7.22 -3.41 2.74
N TRP A 32 7.36 -4.48 1.94
CA TRP A 32 6.76 -4.53 0.60
C TRP A 32 5.25 -4.41 0.65
N LEU A 33 4.58 -5.07 1.60
CA LEU A 33 3.13 -4.95 1.78
C LEU A 33 2.75 -3.51 2.15
N ALA A 34 3.50 -2.87 3.04
CA ALA A 34 3.30 -1.46 3.40
C ALA A 34 3.47 -0.54 2.17
N GLY A 35 4.50 -0.75 1.34
CA GLY A 35 4.71 -0.01 0.10
C GLY A 35 3.60 -0.22 -0.93
N LEU A 36 3.08 -1.44 -1.03
CA LEU A 36 1.92 -1.75 -1.88
C LEU A 36 0.63 -1.07 -1.37
N ARG A 37 0.42 -0.98 -0.06
CA ARG A 37 -0.71 -0.21 0.50
C ARG A 37 -0.55 1.29 0.23
N LEU A 38 0.64 1.84 0.51
CA LEU A 38 1.00 3.23 0.26
C LEU A 38 0.73 3.66 -1.19
N THR A 39 1.32 2.94 -2.14
CA THR A 39 1.18 3.26 -3.57
C THR A 39 -0.25 2.98 -4.08
N GLY A 40 -0.94 2.01 -3.49
CA GLY A 40 -2.32 1.67 -3.85
C GLY A 40 -3.28 2.82 -3.62
N HIS A 41 -3.12 3.53 -2.51
CA HIS A 41 -3.92 4.71 -2.17
C HIS A 41 -3.85 5.79 -3.28
N PHE A 42 -2.64 6.16 -3.71
CA PHE A 42 -2.45 7.18 -4.75
C PHE A 42 -2.90 6.68 -6.13
N LEU A 43 -2.63 5.42 -6.47
CA LEU A 43 -3.08 4.87 -7.76
C LEU A 43 -4.62 4.85 -7.86
N ALA A 44 -5.29 4.39 -6.80
CA ALA A 44 -6.75 4.34 -6.74
C ALA A 44 -7.36 5.75 -6.87
N ARG A 45 -6.78 6.75 -6.21
CA ARG A 45 -7.29 8.13 -6.26
C ARG A 45 -6.93 8.86 -7.57
N ASP A 46 -5.65 8.86 -7.93
CA ASP A 46 -5.08 9.81 -8.88
C ASP A 46 -4.96 9.23 -10.30
N ALA A 47 -4.68 7.93 -10.44
CA ALA A 47 -4.48 7.29 -11.74
C ALA A 47 -5.74 6.59 -12.30
N PHE A 48 -6.50 5.93 -11.43
CA PHE A 48 -7.64 5.10 -11.78
C PHE A 48 -8.99 5.73 -11.39
N GLY A 49 -9.05 6.40 -10.23
CA GLY A 49 -10.24 7.06 -9.71
C GLY A 49 -10.74 8.18 -10.62
N GLN A 50 -9.84 9.00 -11.16
CA GLN A 50 -10.18 10.03 -12.17
C GLN A 50 -10.80 9.46 -13.45
N ARG A 51 -10.57 8.16 -13.72
CA ARG A 51 -11.12 7.46 -14.88
C ARG A 51 -12.30 6.56 -14.52
N HIS A 52 -12.78 6.60 -13.27
CA HIS A 52 -13.79 5.69 -12.71
C HIS A 52 -13.48 4.21 -12.99
N ARG A 53 -12.20 3.84 -12.94
CA ARG A 53 -11.76 2.45 -13.11
C ARG A 53 -11.27 1.90 -11.78
N PRO A 54 -11.49 0.60 -11.51
CA PRO A 54 -10.83 -0.06 -10.39
C PRO A 54 -9.33 -0.22 -10.67
N LEU A 55 -8.57 -0.57 -9.63
CA LEU A 55 -7.20 -1.01 -9.82
C LEU A 55 -7.17 -2.30 -10.67
N PRO A 56 -6.07 -2.57 -11.40
CA PRO A 56 -5.99 -3.79 -12.18
C PRO A 56 -5.96 -5.04 -11.27
N ALA A 57 -6.75 -6.07 -11.59
CA ALA A 57 -6.78 -7.34 -10.84
C ALA A 57 -5.40 -8.03 -10.69
N ALA A 58 -4.46 -7.76 -11.59
CA ALA A 58 -3.08 -8.24 -11.45
C ALA A 58 -2.38 -7.67 -10.20
N ARG A 59 -2.73 -6.44 -9.82
CA ARG A 59 -2.24 -5.76 -8.63
C ARG A 59 -2.81 -6.39 -7.37
N GLU A 60 -4.12 -6.64 -7.32
CA GLU A 60 -4.77 -7.32 -6.20
C GLU A 60 -4.10 -8.68 -5.93
N ARG A 61 -3.93 -9.50 -6.96
CA ARG A 61 -3.22 -10.80 -6.84
C ARG A 61 -1.78 -10.67 -6.34
N LEU A 62 -1.10 -9.58 -6.69
CA LEU A 62 0.25 -9.31 -6.18
C LEU A 62 0.22 -8.98 -4.68
N VAL A 63 -0.71 -8.10 -4.27
CA VAL A 63 -0.90 -7.74 -2.84
C VAL A 63 -1.18 -8.99 -2.02
N ASP A 64 -2.11 -9.85 -2.46
CA ASP A 64 -2.43 -11.09 -1.75
C ASP A 64 -1.23 -12.02 -1.60
N ARG A 65 -0.41 -12.12 -2.65
CA ARG A 65 0.79 -12.95 -2.62
C ARG A 65 1.80 -12.41 -1.61
N VAL A 66 2.04 -11.10 -1.58
CA VAL A 66 2.97 -10.46 -0.65
C VAL A 66 2.43 -10.53 0.78
N ALA A 67 1.12 -10.37 0.98
CA ALA A 67 0.47 -10.51 2.29
C ALA A 67 0.73 -11.92 2.88
N ARG A 68 0.58 -12.97 2.06
CA ARG A 68 0.94 -14.34 2.47
C ARG A 68 2.42 -14.50 2.82
N LEU A 69 3.33 -13.85 2.08
CA LEU A 69 4.77 -13.86 2.41
C LEU A 69 5.08 -13.11 3.71
N ALA A 70 4.33 -12.05 4.02
CA ALA A 70 4.46 -11.27 5.24
C ALA A 70 3.80 -11.95 6.46
N GLY A 71 3.03 -13.03 6.25
CA GLY A 71 2.22 -13.63 7.31
C GLY A 71 1.12 -12.70 7.83
N GLN A 72 0.71 -11.72 7.03
CA GLN A 72 -0.31 -10.72 7.37
C GLN A 72 -1.53 -10.93 6.48
N PRO A 73 -2.76 -10.91 7.02
CA PRO A 73 -3.96 -10.94 6.20
C PRO A 73 -4.07 -9.67 5.35
N ASN A 74 -4.57 -9.81 4.12
CA ASN A 74 -4.91 -8.66 3.28
C ASN A 74 -6.35 -8.21 3.57
N GLU A 75 -6.54 -7.48 4.66
CA GLU A 75 -7.86 -7.01 5.13
C GLU A 75 -8.65 -6.20 4.09
N ALA A 76 -7.99 -5.59 3.11
CA ALA A 76 -8.64 -4.82 2.05
C ALA A 76 -9.33 -5.67 0.96
N ALA A 77 -9.04 -6.97 0.87
CA ALA A 77 -9.66 -7.86 -0.12
C ALA A 77 -10.99 -8.47 0.36
N ASP A 78 -11.26 -8.41 1.68
CA ASP A 78 -12.39 -9.11 2.30
C ASP A 78 -13.69 -8.27 2.30
N GLU A 79 -13.65 -6.99 1.93
CA GLU A 79 -14.81 -6.07 1.96
C GLU A 79 -15.57 -5.94 0.62
N GLU A 80 -15.05 -6.45 -0.50
CA GLU A 80 -15.64 -6.29 -1.86
C GLU A 80 -16.27 -7.60 -2.41
N GLY A 81 -16.78 -8.45 -1.51
CA GLY A 81 -17.32 -9.78 -1.80
C GLY A 81 -18.80 -10.00 -1.45
N ASP A 82 -19.67 -8.98 -1.58
CA ASP A 82 -21.15 -9.12 -1.59
C ASP A 82 -21.75 -8.55 -2.89
#